data_AF-A0A2R6BB07-F1
#
_entry.id   AF-A0A2R6BB07-F1
#
_cell.length_a   1.000
_cell.length_b   1.000
_cell.length_c   1.000
_cell.angle_alpha   90.00
_cell.angle_beta   90.00
_cell.angle_gamma   90.00
#
_symmetry.space_group_name_H-M   'P 1'
#
loop_
_entity.id
_entity.type
_entity.pdbx_description
1 polymer ?
#
loop_
_entity_poly.entity_id
_entity_poly.type
_entity_poly.pdbx_seq_one_letter_code
_entity_poly.pdbx_strand_id
1 'polypeptide(L)'
;MYPASFEYYAPASLDEAIDLLNKHREEARVLAGGHSLIPMMKLRVLRPAYVIDLNRVKGLKYIEEKGGEIRIGALTTYYDVITSDIVKRRVPILAECASVVADPQVRNWGTIGGSLSHCDPSGDMGSSILALRAKMVAKGSSGERVIESDDWFVGSFQSALKTGEILREIVIPTPKPGSGGAYLKLERKAGDYAIAAVGVQVTLDGSGSCTYAGIGLTAVGPTNLRAKKAEQALVGRKVDDRVIEEAARAATEDCRPTDDPLRGSAEYKRAMVGVLTKRALNKALADAKRSR
;
A
#
# COMPACT_ATOMS: atom_id res chain seq x y z
N MET A 1 17.28 -22.21 4.08
CA MET A 1 16.20 -22.47 5.05
C MET A 1 16.50 -21.88 6.42
N TYR A 2 17.73 -22.01 6.93
CA TYR A 2 18.11 -21.49 8.25
C TYR A 2 18.70 -20.07 8.16
N PRO A 3 18.15 -19.09 8.90
CA PRO A 3 18.74 -17.77 9.07
C PRO A 3 20.17 -17.84 9.62
N ALA A 4 20.96 -16.78 9.40
CA ALA A 4 22.14 -16.54 10.22
C ALA A 4 21.71 -16.23 11.67
N SER A 5 22.59 -16.45 12.64
CA SER A 5 22.35 -16.05 14.03
C SER A 5 22.20 -14.53 14.13
N PHE A 6 21.33 -14.09 15.03
CA PHE A 6 21.09 -12.69 15.33
C PHE A 6 20.73 -12.55 16.81
N GLU A 7 20.99 -11.38 17.37
CA GLU A 7 20.45 -10.98 18.66
C GLU A 7 19.03 -10.43 18.48
N TYR A 8 18.16 -10.72 19.46
CA TYR A 8 16.75 -10.37 19.41
C TYR A 8 16.40 -9.39 20.53
N TYR A 9 15.75 -8.28 20.18
CA TYR A 9 15.21 -7.30 21.10
C TYR A 9 13.69 -7.21 20.94
N ALA A 10 12.96 -7.15 22.05
CA ALA A 10 11.51 -6.94 22.07
C ALA A 10 11.16 -5.75 22.98
N PRO A 11 11.43 -4.51 22.52
CA PRO A 11 11.18 -3.29 23.30
C PRO A 11 9.71 -3.14 23.70
N ALA A 12 9.47 -2.46 24.82
CA ALA A 12 8.12 -2.20 25.32
C ALA A 12 7.53 -0.89 24.77
N SER A 13 8.37 -0.03 24.18
CA SER A 13 7.99 1.27 23.66
C SER A 13 8.63 1.55 22.30
N LEU A 14 8.03 2.50 21.56
CA LEU A 14 8.55 2.91 20.26
C LEU A 14 9.88 3.67 20.40
N ASP A 15 10.07 4.39 21.51
CA ASP A 15 11.30 5.14 21.77
C ASP A 15 12.48 4.20 22.03
N GLU A 16 12.28 3.13 22.83
CA GLU A 16 13.29 2.07 22.99
C GLU A 16 13.65 1.40 21.65
N ALA A 17 12.66 1.16 20.77
CA ALA A 17 12.93 0.58 19.46
C ALA A 17 13.77 1.50 18.58
N ILE A 18 13.51 2.82 18.62
CA ILE A 18 14.27 3.85 17.91
C ILE A 18 15.70 3.93 18.47
N ASP A 19 15.86 3.88 19.80
CA ASP A 19 17.18 3.87 20.44
C ASP A 19 18.02 2.66 20.00
N LEU A 20 17.40 1.47 19.94
CA LEU A 20 18.05 0.26 19.43
C LEU A 20 18.42 0.38 17.95
N LEU A 21 17.55 0.95 17.11
CA LEU A 21 17.87 1.21 15.70
C LEU A 21 19.02 2.21 15.54
N ASN A 22 19.08 3.25 16.37
CA ASN A 22 20.16 4.22 16.34
C ASN A 22 21.49 3.63 16.85
N LYS A 23 21.42 2.78 17.86
CA LYS A 23 22.57 2.06 18.42
C LYS A 23 23.20 1.11 17.40
N HIS A 24 22.36 0.31 16.73
CA HIS A 24 22.81 -0.80 15.87
C HIS A 24 22.80 -0.47 14.37
N ARG A 25 22.23 0.68 13.98
CA ARG A 25 22.20 1.23 12.62
C ARG A 25 21.86 0.19 11.54
N GLU A 26 22.71 0.07 10.53
CA GLU A 26 22.47 -0.75 9.34
C GLU A 26 22.48 -2.26 9.62
N GLU A 27 23.00 -2.68 10.77
CA GLU A 27 23.02 -4.09 11.19
C GLU A 27 21.69 -4.55 11.81
N ALA A 28 20.81 -3.60 12.16
CA ALA A 28 19.50 -3.89 12.72
C ALA A 28 18.39 -3.92 11.65
N ARG A 29 17.42 -4.81 11.86
CA ARG A 29 16.16 -4.81 11.10
C ARG A 29 14.97 -4.87 12.04
N VAL A 30 13.93 -4.12 11.69
CA VAL A 30 12.66 -4.13 12.38
C VAL A 30 11.86 -5.38 12.01
N LEU A 31 11.40 -6.11 13.01
CA LEU A 31 10.44 -7.19 12.87
C LEU A 31 9.04 -6.69 13.24
N ALA A 32 8.17 -6.63 12.22
CA ALA A 32 6.74 -6.46 12.38
C ALA A 32 6.05 -7.83 12.25
N GLY A 33 5.26 -8.04 11.18
CA GLY A 33 4.65 -9.33 10.88
C GLY A 33 5.60 -10.45 10.41
N GLY A 34 6.85 -10.14 10.07
CA GLY A 34 7.89 -11.11 9.71
C GLY A 34 7.75 -11.80 8.34
N HIS A 35 6.63 -11.65 7.64
CA HIS A 35 6.31 -12.40 6.42
C HIS A 35 7.07 -11.99 5.15
N SER A 36 7.92 -10.96 5.21
CA SER A 36 8.92 -10.65 4.18
C SER A 36 10.34 -10.83 4.74
N LEU A 37 10.61 -10.26 5.92
CA LEU A 37 11.93 -10.30 6.57
C LEU A 37 12.40 -11.74 6.86
N ILE A 38 11.57 -12.56 7.51
CA ILE A 38 11.96 -13.92 7.91
C ILE A 38 12.25 -14.79 6.67
N PRO A 39 11.41 -14.82 5.61
CA PRO A 39 11.77 -15.47 4.36
C PRO A 39 13.12 -15.03 3.77
N MET A 40 13.38 -13.71 3.71
CA MET A 40 14.68 -13.19 3.23
C MET A 40 15.86 -13.64 4.10
N MET A 41 15.68 -13.71 5.42
CA MET A 41 16.69 -14.23 6.34
C MET A 41 16.94 -15.73 6.13
N LYS A 42 15.88 -16.52 5.98
CA LYS A 42 15.96 -17.98 5.72
C LYS A 42 16.65 -18.31 4.39
N LEU A 43 16.57 -17.41 3.42
CA LEU A 43 17.28 -17.46 2.13
C LEU A 43 18.64 -16.75 2.17
N ARG A 44 19.00 -16.15 3.32
CA ARG A 44 20.25 -15.40 3.55
C ARG A 44 20.49 -14.22 2.59
N VAL A 45 19.39 -13.69 2.04
CA VAL A 45 19.37 -12.41 1.30
C VAL A 45 19.64 -11.26 2.28
N LEU A 46 19.03 -11.32 3.47
CA LEU A 46 19.32 -10.43 4.58
C LEU A 46 19.96 -11.21 5.74
N ARG A 47 20.96 -10.62 6.39
CA ARG A 47 21.69 -11.20 7.52
C ARG A 47 21.92 -10.15 8.61
N PRO A 48 20.84 -9.58 9.17
CA PRO A 48 21.00 -8.60 10.24
C PRO A 48 21.66 -9.27 11.45
N ALA A 49 22.55 -8.55 12.13
CA ALA A 49 23.08 -9.00 13.42
C ALA A 49 22.03 -8.80 14.54
N TYR A 50 21.09 -7.87 14.35
CA TYR A 50 20.09 -7.52 15.34
C TYR A 50 18.68 -7.47 14.75
N VAL A 51 17.71 -8.06 15.44
CA VAL A 51 16.29 -8.01 15.09
C VAL A 51 15.52 -7.33 16.21
N ILE A 52 14.81 -6.25 15.87
CA ILE A 52 14.04 -5.44 16.82
C ILE A 52 12.55 -5.67 16.56
N ASP A 53 11.90 -6.44 17.45
CA ASP A 53 10.52 -6.85 17.34
C ASP A 53 9.55 -5.83 17.95
N LEU A 54 8.69 -5.26 17.11
CA LEU A 54 7.72 -4.25 17.54
C LEU A 54 6.43 -4.85 18.12
N ASN A 55 6.22 -6.17 18.10
CA ASN A 55 4.95 -6.78 18.49
C ASN A 55 4.56 -6.55 19.96
N ARG A 56 5.50 -6.13 20.83
CA ARG A 56 5.24 -5.72 22.22
C ARG A 56 5.04 -4.21 22.41
N VAL A 57 5.30 -3.41 21.39
CA VAL A 57 5.16 -1.95 21.43
C VAL A 57 3.68 -1.58 21.36
N LYS A 58 3.20 -0.90 22.40
CA LYS A 58 1.81 -0.43 22.49
C LYS A 58 1.55 0.74 21.54
N GLY A 59 0.28 0.90 21.13
CA GLY A 59 -0.15 2.06 20.34
C GLY A 59 0.25 2.02 18.86
N LEU A 60 0.65 0.86 18.33
CA LEU A 60 0.94 0.66 16.90
C LEU A 60 -0.10 -0.22 16.18
N LYS A 61 -1.09 -0.76 16.88
CA LYS A 61 -2.13 -1.63 16.30
C LYS A 61 -3.51 -1.07 16.65
N TYR A 62 -4.13 -0.37 15.70
CA TYR A 62 -5.44 0.24 15.85
C TYR A 62 -5.95 0.73 14.49
N ILE A 63 -7.27 0.90 14.38
CA ILE A 63 -7.93 1.61 13.28
C ILE A 63 -8.95 2.54 13.94
N GLU A 64 -8.84 3.85 13.69
CA GLU A 64 -9.78 4.84 14.22
C GLU A 64 -10.15 5.90 13.19
N GLU A 65 -11.34 6.50 13.36
CA GLU A 65 -11.78 7.69 12.61
C GLU A 65 -11.65 8.89 13.54
N LYS A 66 -10.81 9.87 13.19
CA LYS A 66 -10.51 11.04 14.03
C LYS A 66 -10.24 12.26 13.17
N GLY A 67 -10.94 13.36 13.44
CA GLY A 67 -10.67 14.65 12.78
C GLY A 67 -10.88 14.65 11.27
N GLY A 68 -11.79 13.82 10.74
CA GLY A 68 -12.00 13.67 9.29
C GLY A 68 -10.96 12.79 8.60
N GLU A 69 -10.13 12.08 9.37
CA GLU A 69 -9.12 11.15 8.87
C GLU A 69 -9.35 9.75 9.45
N ILE A 70 -8.90 8.74 8.73
CA ILE A 70 -8.79 7.36 9.18
C ILE A 70 -7.34 7.11 9.51
N ARG A 71 -7.05 6.75 10.76
CA ARG A 71 -5.70 6.50 11.25
C ARG A 71 -5.52 5.01 11.50
N ILE A 72 -4.43 4.46 10.95
CA ILE A 72 -4.13 3.03 11.01
C ILE A 72 -2.72 2.87 11.56
N GLY A 73 -2.61 2.23 12.73
CA GLY A 73 -1.30 1.90 13.31
C GLY A 73 -0.52 0.93 12.42
N ALA A 74 0.81 1.10 12.34
CA ALA A 74 1.67 0.33 11.42
C ALA A 74 1.69 -1.19 11.66
N LEU A 75 1.35 -1.65 12.87
CA LEU A 75 1.22 -3.07 13.22
C LEU A 75 -0.20 -3.63 13.06
N THR A 76 -1.12 -2.86 12.49
CA THR A 76 -2.43 -3.36 12.07
C THR A 76 -2.24 -4.43 11.00
N THR A 77 -2.78 -5.62 11.24
CA THR A 77 -2.63 -6.75 10.33
C THR A 77 -3.56 -6.60 9.13
N TYR A 78 -3.27 -7.30 8.04
CA TYR A 78 -4.21 -7.38 6.92
C TYR A 78 -5.58 -7.91 7.35
N TYR A 79 -5.62 -8.87 8.27
CA TYR A 79 -6.88 -9.38 8.82
C TYR A 79 -7.70 -8.28 9.53
N ASP A 80 -7.06 -7.45 10.35
CA ASP A 80 -7.73 -6.34 11.02
C ASP A 80 -8.28 -5.33 9.99
N VAL A 81 -7.50 -5.03 8.93
CA VAL A 81 -7.94 -4.14 7.83
C VAL A 81 -9.16 -4.71 7.11
N ILE A 82 -9.15 -6.01 6.78
CA ILE A 82 -10.24 -6.68 6.06
C ILE A 82 -11.51 -6.73 6.90
N THR A 83 -11.39 -6.92 8.21
CA THR A 83 -12.55 -7.13 9.09
C THR A 83 -13.12 -5.84 9.67
N SER A 84 -12.35 -4.76 9.70
CA SER A 84 -12.75 -3.46 10.24
C SER A 84 -13.95 -2.84 9.52
N ASP A 85 -14.98 -2.51 10.30
CA ASP A 85 -16.17 -1.81 9.80
C ASP A 85 -15.83 -0.37 9.35
N ILE A 86 -14.86 0.28 10.01
CA ILE A 86 -14.40 1.63 9.60
C ILE A 86 -13.83 1.54 8.18
N VAL A 87 -12.93 0.58 7.94
CA VAL A 87 -12.29 0.41 6.62
C VAL A 87 -13.34 0.05 5.57
N LYS A 88 -14.19 -0.96 5.82
CA LYS A 88 -15.22 -1.40 4.87
C LYS A 88 -16.17 -0.28 4.47
N ARG A 89 -16.57 0.57 5.41
CA ARG A 89 -17.53 1.65 5.14
C ARG A 89 -16.88 2.88 4.52
N ARG A 90 -15.68 3.25 4.97
CA ARG A 90 -15.08 4.55 4.61
C ARG A 90 -14.08 4.46 3.46
N VAL A 91 -13.30 3.38 3.40
CA VAL A 91 -12.21 3.18 2.42
C VAL A 91 -12.18 1.73 1.91
N PRO A 92 -13.26 1.26 1.25
CA PRO A 92 -13.41 -0.15 0.84
C PRO A 92 -12.27 -0.65 -0.05
N ILE A 93 -11.63 0.22 -0.85
CA ILE A 93 -10.42 -0.10 -1.63
C ILE A 93 -9.34 -0.78 -0.77
N LEU A 94 -9.16 -0.36 0.48
CA LEU A 94 -8.12 -0.90 1.36
C LEU A 94 -8.46 -2.32 1.84
N ALA A 95 -9.74 -2.59 2.13
CA ALA A 95 -10.21 -3.94 2.47
C ALA A 95 -10.10 -4.88 1.26
N GLU A 96 -10.49 -4.43 0.06
CA GLU A 96 -10.33 -5.20 -1.17
C GLU A 96 -8.86 -5.52 -1.46
N CYS A 97 -7.99 -4.51 -1.37
CA CYS A 97 -6.55 -4.67 -1.55
C CYS A 97 -5.98 -5.68 -0.55
N ALA A 98 -6.27 -5.54 0.75
CA ALA A 98 -5.77 -6.46 1.76
C ALA A 98 -6.28 -7.91 1.56
N SER A 99 -7.50 -8.09 1.02
CA SER A 99 -8.10 -9.42 0.82
C SER A 99 -7.38 -10.28 -0.22
N VAL A 100 -6.68 -9.65 -1.17
CA VAL A 100 -5.90 -10.33 -2.23
C VAL A 100 -4.40 -10.42 -1.92
N VAL A 101 -3.98 -9.98 -0.73
CA VAL A 101 -2.60 -10.16 -0.27
C VAL A 101 -2.45 -11.56 0.31
N ALA A 102 -1.59 -12.37 -0.32
CA ALA A 102 -1.18 -13.68 0.20
C ALA A 102 -2.36 -14.60 0.58
N ASP A 103 -2.29 -15.27 1.73
CA ASP A 103 -3.27 -16.22 2.25
C ASP A 103 -3.71 -15.85 3.69
N PRO A 104 -4.71 -16.52 4.28
CA PRO A 104 -5.17 -16.20 5.63
C PRO A 104 -4.08 -16.22 6.71
N GLN A 105 -3.11 -17.13 6.62
CA GLN A 105 -2.02 -17.27 7.59
C GLN A 105 -1.10 -16.06 7.54
N VAL A 106 -0.69 -15.67 6.33
CA VAL A 106 0.09 -14.44 6.12
C VAL A 106 -0.71 -13.23 6.55
N ARG A 107 -2.01 -13.16 6.28
CA ARG A 107 -2.84 -11.99 6.63
C ARG A 107 -3.07 -11.79 8.12
N ASN A 108 -3.02 -12.85 8.92
CA ASN A 108 -3.12 -12.78 10.38
C ASN A 108 -1.88 -12.18 11.06
N TRP A 109 -0.74 -12.13 10.36
CA TRP A 109 0.53 -11.65 10.92
C TRP A 109 1.12 -10.48 10.15
N GLY A 110 1.04 -10.50 8.83
CA GLY A 110 1.50 -9.44 7.95
C GLY A 110 0.80 -8.13 8.28
N THR A 111 1.58 -7.06 8.43
CA THR A 111 1.08 -5.75 8.81
C THR A 111 1.11 -4.79 7.64
N ILE A 112 0.16 -3.84 7.63
CA ILE A 112 0.11 -2.78 6.61
C ILE A 112 1.39 -1.94 6.62
N GLY A 113 1.90 -1.58 7.80
CA GLY A 113 3.14 -0.83 7.92
C GLY A 113 4.35 -1.62 7.46
N GLY A 114 4.40 -2.93 7.75
CA GLY A 114 5.46 -3.81 7.25
C GLY A 114 5.47 -3.89 5.72
N SER A 115 4.29 -3.98 5.10
CA SER A 115 4.13 -3.92 3.64
C SER A 115 4.69 -2.63 3.05
N LEU A 116 4.26 -1.50 3.60
CA LEU A 116 4.58 -0.17 3.08
C LEU A 116 6.04 0.21 3.36
N SER A 117 6.64 -0.23 4.46
CA SER A 117 8.07 -0.05 4.73
C SER A 117 8.96 -0.99 3.94
N HIS A 118 8.43 -2.13 3.50
CA HIS A 118 9.20 -3.08 2.69
C HIS A 118 9.40 -2.60 1.25
N CYS A 119 8.44 -1.84 0.69
CA CYS A 119 8.54 -1.23 -0.64
C CYS A 119 8.86 -2.20 -1.80
N ASP A 120 8.41 -3.45 -1.72
CA ASP A 120 8.41 -4.33 -2.90
C ASP A 120 7.45 -3.74 -3.95
N PRO A 121 7.90 -3.43 -5.18
CA PRO A 121 7.02 -2.89 -6.24
C PRO A 121 5.85 -3.80 -6.61
N SER A 122 5.96 -5.09 -6.28
CA SER A 122 4.92 -6.09 -6.49
C SER A 122 3.94 -6.18 -5.32
N GLY A 123 4.23 -5.53 -4.20
CA GLY A 123 3.37 -5.45 -3.03
C GLY A 123 2.13 -4.59 -3.27
N ASP A 124 0.98 -5.08 -2.82
CA ASP A 124 -0.31 -4.53 -3.25
C ASP A 124 -0.67 -3.18 -2.57
N MET A 125 -0.33 -3.02 -1.28
CA MET A 125 -0.81 -1.91 -0.44
C MET A 125 -0.38 -0.54 -0.92
N GLY A 126 0.82 -0.41 -1.48
CA GLY A 126 1.37 0.88 -1.86
C GLY A 126 0.50 1.62 -2.88
N SER A 127 -0.04 0.88 -3.85
CA SER A 127 -0.94 1.43 -4.87
C SER A 127 -2.26 1.94 -4.28
N SER A 128 -2.84 1.24 -3.30
CA SER A 128 -4.05 1.70 -2.61
C SER A 128 -3.80 2.95 -1.78
N ILE A 129 -2.65 3.01 -1.10
CA ILE A 129 -2.22 4.18 -0.34
C ILE A 129 -1.99 5.40 -1.22
N LEU A 130 -1.35 5.20 -2.39
CA LEU A 130 -1.22 6.24 -3.41
C LEU A 130 -2.58 6.72 -3.91
N ALA A 131 -3.49 5.80 -4.26
CA ALA A 131 -4.84 6.13 -4.73
C ALA A 131 -5.68 6.88 -3.67
N LEU A 132 -5.39 6.68 -2.39
CA LEU A 132 -6.08 7.35 -1.27
C LEU A 132 -5.43 8.69 -0.85
N ARG A 133 -4.26 9.05 -1.40
CA ARG A 133 -3.43 10.18 -0.93
C ARG A 133 -3.20 10.13 0.57
N ALA A 134 -2.84 8.95 1.06
CA ALA A 134 -2.53 8.83 2.48
C ALA A 134 -1.23 9.57 2.81
N LYS A 135 -1.05 9.83 4.09
CA LYS A 135 0.15 10.37 4.71
C LYS A 135 0.76 9.32 5.62
N MET A 136 2.07 9.28 5.66
CA MET A 136 2.86 8.31 6.39
C MET A 136 3.56 9.03 7.54
N VAL A 137 3.26 8.65 8.79
CA VAL A 137 3.86 9.27 9.96
C VAL A 137 5.08 8.46 10.39
N ALA A 138 6.27 8.99 10.16
CA ALA A 138 7.53 8.41 10.59
C ALA A 138 7.93 9.00 11.95
N LYS A 139 8.40 8.16 12.86
CA LYS A 139 8.97 8.58 14.15
C LYS A 139 10.45 8.18 14.23
N GLY A 140 11.31 9.12 14.61
CA GLY A 140 12.71 8.90 14.92
C GLY A 140 13.12 9.65 16.20
N SER A 141 14.42 9.71 16.49
CA SER A 141 14.93 10.38 17.71
C SER A 141 14.69 11.89 17.73
N SER A 142 14.58 12.53 16.56
CA SER A 142 14.23 13.94 16.42
C SER A 142 12.73 14.23 16.52
N GLY A 143 11.89 13.22 16.80
CA GLY A 143 10.43 13.34 16.84
C GLY A 143 9.73 12.76 15.61
N GLU A 144 8.59 13.34 15.27
CA GLU A 144 7.73 12.84 14.19
C GLU A 144 7.75 13.74 12.96
N ARG A 145 7.65 13.12 11.79
CA ARG A 145 7.41 13.84 10.54
C ARG A 145 6.40 13.10 9.68
N VAL A 146 5.66 13.89 8.91
CA VAL A 146 4.63 13.40 7.98
C VAL A 146 5.20 13.41 6.57
N ILE A 147 4.99 12.32 5.83
CA ILE A 147 5.46 12.14 4.45
C ILE A 147 4.24 11.83 3.59
N GLU A 148 4.03 12.56 2.51
CA GLU A 148 2.95 12.28 1.57
C GLU A 148 3.22 10.94 0.86
N SER A 149 2.16 10.17 0.57
CA SER A 149 2.30 8.89 -0.14
C SER A 149 3.02 9.00 -1.48
N ASP A 150 2.86 10.11 -2.20
CA ASP A 150 3.58 10.43 -3.45
C ASP A 150 5.11 10.46 -3.27
N ASP A 151 5.60 10.77 -2.06
CA ASP A 151 7.02 10.88 -1.74
C ASP A 151 7.55 9.65 -0.98
N TRP A 152 6.69 8.69 -0.64
CA TRP A 152 7.05 7.56 0.22
C TRP A 152 7.91 6.50 -0.51
N PHE A 153 7.60 6.20 -1.78
CA PHE A 153 8.26 5.14 -2.55
C PHE A 153 9.39 5.71 -3.41
N VAL A 154 10.60 5.77 -2.83
CA VAL A 154 11.76 6.42 -3.50
C VAL A 154 12.59 5.44 -4.35
N GLY A 155 12.37 4.14 -4.20
CA GLY A 155 13.04 3.11 -4.99
C GLY A 155 12.52 1.69 -4.69
N SER A 156 12.98 0.72 -5.46
CA SER A 156 12.66 -0.70 -5.21
C SER A 156 13.23 -1.12 -3.86
N PHE A 157 12.38 -1.63 -2.98
CA PHE A 157 12.70 -1.95 -1.59
C PHE A 157 13.21 -0.76 -0.75
N GLN A 158 12.89 0.47 -1.16
CA GLN A 158 13.34 1.68 -0.50
C GLN A 158 12.18 2.65 -0.24
N SER A 159 11.90 2.88 1.05
CA SER A 159 10.96 3.92 1.50
C SER A 159 11.69 5.24 1.78
N ALA A 160 10.93 6.30 1.99
CA ALA A 160 11.43 7.61 2.44
C ALA A 160 11.83 7.66 3.93
N LEU A 161 11.78 6.53 4.66
CA LEU A 161 12.29 6.46 6.03
C LEU A 161 13.79 6.77 6.05
N LYS A 162 14.21 7.62 6.98
CA LYS A 162 15.62 7.85 7.30
C LYS A 162 16.11 6.77 8.27
N THR A 163 17.43 6.62 8.35
CA THR A 163 18.07 5.75 9.34
C THR A 163 17.56 6.07 10.75
N GLY A 164 17.13 5.05 11.49
CA GLY A 164 16.59 5.20 12.83
C GLY A 164 15.10 5.57 12.90
N GLU A 165 14.42 5.76 11.76
CA GLU A 165 12.98 6.01 11.75
C GLU A 165 12.16 4.72 11.63
N ILE A 166 10.98 4.73 12.24
CA ILE A 166 9.95 3.70 12.14
C ILE A 166 8.66 4.34 11.61
N LEU A 167 7.99 3.68 10.67
CA LEU A 167 6.62 4.03 10.31
C LEU A 167 5.70 3.75 11.51
N ARG A 168 5.12 4.80 12.09
CA ARG A 168 4.22 4.73 13.24
C ARG A 168 2.79 4.44 12.80
N GLU A 169 2.27 5.23 11.88
CA GLU A 169 0.88 5.16 11.43
C GLU A 169 0.71 5.64 9.99
N ILE A 170 -0.39 5.22 9.39
CA ILE A 170 -0.89 5.65 8.08
C ILE A 170 -2.15 6.47 8.32
N VAL A 171 -2.20 7.67 7.76
CA VAL A 171 -3.30 8.63 7.91
C VAL A 171 -3.96 8.84 6.55
N ILE A 172 -5.22 8.44 6.42
CA ILE A 172 -5.97 8.51 5.17
C ILE A 172 -7.06 9.58 5.32
N PRO A 173 -7.12 10.59 4.43
CA PRO A 173 -8.25 11.51 4.40
C PRO A 173 -9.57 10.75 4.17
N THR A 174 -10.60 11.02 4.97
CA THR A 174 -11.89 10.33 4.80
C THR A 174 -12.50 10.73 3.45
N PRO A 175 -12.81 9.77 2.56
CA PRO A 175 -13.46 10.10 1.30
C PRO A 175 -14.82 10.77 1.52
N LYS A 176 -15.12 11.77 0.69
CA LYS A 176 -16.39 12.51 0.74
C LYS A 176 -17.58 11.61 0.33
N PRO A 177 -18.83 11.97 0.66
CA PRO A 177 -20.01 11.31 0.07
C PRO A 177 -19.93 11.26 -1.47
N GLY A 178 -20.49 10.22 -2.08
CA GLY A 178 -20.35 9.99 -3.51
C GLY A 178 -18.95 9.53 -3.93
N SER A 179 -18.16 9.01 -3.00
CA SER A 179 -16.88 8.36 -3.28
C SER A 179 -17.03 6.85 -3.41
N GLY A 180 -16.20 6.24 -4.25
CA GLY A 180 -16.13 4.79 -4.40
C GLY A 180 -14.72 4.34 -4.69
N GLY A 181 -14.41 3.12 -4.24
CA GLY A 181 -13.07 2.55 -4.31
C GLY A 181 -13.09 1.12 -4.83
N ALA A 182 -12.03 0.73 -5.54
CA ALA A 182 -11.86 -0.64 -6.04
C ALA A 182 -10.38 -1.00 -6.13
N TYR A 183 -10.05 -2.26 -5.85
CA TYR A 183 -8.73 -2.83 -6.13
C TYR A 183 -8.87 -4.11 -6.94
N LEU A 184 -8.19 -4.17 -8.09
CA LEU A 184 -8.21 -5.35 -8.95
C LEU A 184 -6.79 -5.82 -9.24
N LYS A 185 -6.56 -7.11 -8.98
CA LYS A 185 -5.27 -7.78 -9.15
C LYS A 185 -5.40 -8.89 -10.17
N LEU A 186 -4.46 -8.92 -11.11
CA LEU A 186 -4.21 -10.08 -11.95
C LEU A 186 -3.01 -10.83 -11.37
N GLU A 187 -3.18 -12.12 -11.08
CA GLU A 187 -2.16 -12.99 -10.52
C GLU A 187 -2.26 -14.39 -11.11
N ARG A 188 -1.20 -15.20 -10.98
CA ARG A 188 -1.14 -16.55 -11.56
C ARG A 188 -1.92 -17.57 -10.74
N LYS A 189 -1.96 -17.35 -9.43
CA LYS A 189 -2.66 -18.16 -8.43
C LYS A 189 -2.91 -17.31 -7.20
N ALA A 190 -3.89 -17.73 -6.40
CA ALA A 190 -4.20 -17.09 -5.13
C ALA A 190 -2.95 -16.94 -4.26
N GLY A 191 -2.72 -15.72 -3.78
CA GLY A 191 -1.64 -15.39 -2.85
C GLY A 191 -0.27 -15.14 -3.49
N ASP A 192 -0.16 -15.16 -4.82
CA ASP A 192 1.05 -14.73 -5.52
C ASP A 192 1.14 -13.20 -5.58
N TYR A 193 2.30 -12.68 -5.95
CA TYR A 193 2.43 -11.27 -6.33
C TYR A 193 1.72 -10.99 -7.66
N ALA A 194 1.29 -9.74 -7.83
CA ALA A 194 0.59 -9.30 -9.03
C ALA A 194 1.45 -9.46 -10.30
N ILE A 195 0.83 -9.89 -11.39
CA ILE A 195 1.31 -9.62 -12.75
C ILE A 195 1.15 -8.12 -13.03
N ALA A 196 -0.03 -7.60 -12.70
CA ALA A 196 -0.38 -6.19 -12.67
C ALA A 196 -1.58 -6.04 -11.72
N ALA A 197 -1.65 -4.91 -11.00
CA ALA A 197 -2.85 -4.55 -10.25
C ALA A 197 -3.11 -3.06 -10.33
N VAL A 198 -4.37 -2.67 -10.18
CA VAL A 198 -4.81 -1.27 -10.21
C VAL A 198 -5.74 -1.01 -9.04
N GLY A 199 -5.40 -0.01 -8.22
CA GLY A 199 -6.26 0.58 -7.20
C GLY A 199 -6.85 1.89 -7.71
N VAL A 200 -8.16 2.07 -7.58
CA VAL A 200 -8.88 3.27 -8.00
C VAL A 200 -9.72 3.79 -6.86
N GLN A 201 -9.60 5.09 -6.57
CA GLN A 201 -10.49 5.85 -5.71
C GLN A 201 -11.02 7.05 -6.49
N VAL A 202 -12.34 7.21 -6.53
CA VAL A 202 -12.97 8.36 -7.21
C VAL A 202 -14.02 9.00 -6.33
N THR A 203 -14.29 10.29 -6.55
CA THR A 203 -15.42 11.02 -5.96
C THR A 203 -16.17 11.73 -7.07
N LEU A 204 -17.49 11.56 -7.09
CA LEU A 204 -18.36 12.23 -8.06
C LEU A 204 -19.25 13.27 -7.36
N ASP A 205 -19.40 14.45 -7.96
CA ASP A 205 -20.38 15.46 -7.51
C ASP A 205 -21.81 15.10 -7.90
N GLY A 206 -22.80 15.89 -7.45
CA GLY A 206 -24.22 15.67 -7.77
C GLY A 206 -24.54 15.51 -9.26
N SER A 207 -23.78 16.16 -10.15
CA SER A 207 -23.96 16.09 -11.62
C SER A 207 -23.36 14.83 -12.25
N GLY A 208 -22.56 14.07 -11.51
CA GLY A 208 -21.81 12.92 -12.01
C GLY A 208 -20.42 13.26 -12.54
N SER A 209 -19.93 14.49 -12.29
CA SER A 209 -18.57 14.89 -12.64
C SER A 209 -17.57 14.41 -11.59
N CYS A 210 -16.40 13.96 -12.03
CA CYS A 210 -15.34 13.50 -11.15
C CYS A 210 -14.64 14.69 -10.48
N THR A 211 -14.72 14.78 -9.15
CA THR A 211 -14.05 15.83 -8.35
C THR A 211 -12.74 15.36 -7.73
N TYR A 212 -12.55 14.05 -7.64
CA TYR A 212 -11.32 13.43 -7.18
C TYR A 212 -11.09 12.13 -7.93
N ALA A 213 -9.86 11.91 -8.38
CA ALA A 213 -9.38 10.63 -8.90
C ALA A 213 -8.00 10.32 -8.32
N GLY A 214 -7.88 9.13 -7.76
CA GLY A 214 -6.63 8.53 -7.34
C GLY A 214 -6.48 7.16 -8.00
N ILE A 215 -5.38 6.94 -8.72
CA ILE A 215 -5.12 5.68 -9.42
C ILE A 215 -3.69 5.22 -9.09
N GLY A 216 -3.58 4.07 -8.43
CA GLY A 216 -2.32 3.42 -8.10
C GLY A 216 -2.10 2.15 -8.92
N LEU A 217 -0.85 1.89 -9.32
CA LEU A 217 -0.44 0.77 -10.16
C LEU A 217 0.60 -0.10 -9.45
N THR A 218 0.37 -1.41 -9.41
CA THR A 218 1.24 -2.42 -8.77
C THR A 218 1.95 -3.28 -9.80
N ALA A 219 3.21 -3.67 -9.52
CA ALA A 219 4.02 -4.61 -10.31
C ALA A 219 4.32 -4.18 -11.77
N VAL A 220 4.11 -2.90 -12.08
CA VAL A 220 4.28 -2.33 -13.43
C VAL A 220 5.19 -1.10 -13.43
N GLY A 221 6.17 -1.10 -12.53
CA GLY A 221 7.16 -0.05 -12.37
C GLY A 221 8.25 -0.43 -11.36
N PRO A 222 9.28 0.41 -11.20
CA PRO A 222 10.34 0.19 -10.19
C PRO A 222 9.86 0.42 -8.75
N THR A 223 8.66 0.98 -8.58
CA THR A 223 7.92 1.19 -7.33
C THR A 223 6.42 1.01 -7.61
N ASN A 224 5.57 1.04 -6.58
CA ASN A 224 4.14 1.33 -6.80
C ASN A 224 4.03 2.73 -7.41
N LEU A 225 3.25 2.86 -8.49
CA LEU A 225 3.16 4.11 -9.25
C LEU A 225 1.79 4.76 -9.09
N ARG A 226 1.78 6.10 -9.17
CA ARG A 226 0.55 6.87 -9.35
C ARG A 226 0.34 7.16 -10.84
N ALA A 227 -0.83 6.84 -11.38
CA ALA A 227 -1.19 7.11 -12.77
C ALA A 227 -1.71 8.55 -12.94
N LYS A 228 -0.81 9.54 -12.85
CA LYS A 228 -1.14 10.98 -12.85
C LYS A 228 -1.89 11.41 -14.10
N LYS A 229 -1.53 10.92 -15.29
CA LYS A 229 -2.23 11.26 -16.54
C LYS A 229 -3.63 10.67 -16.54
N ALA A 230 -3.79 9.44 -16.04
CA ALA A 230 -5.10 8.79 -15.93
C ALA A 230 -6.04 9.54 -14.98
N GLU A 231 -5.53 10.03 -13.86
CA GLU A 231 -6.31 10.87 -12.93
C GLU A 231 -6.75 12.19 -13.59
N GLN A 232 -5.83 12.88 -14.29
CA GLN A 232 -6.13 14.11 -15.02
C GLN A 232 -7.17 13.91 -16.12
N ALA A 233 -7.19 12.75 -16.77
CA ALA A 233 -8.20 12.41 -17.76
C ALA A 233 -9.62 12.30 -17.17
N LEU A 234 -9.75 12.12 -15.85
CA LEU A 234 -11.04 11.97 -15.16
C LEU A 234 -11.52 13.28 -14.52
N VAL A 235 -10.65 13.99 -13.80
CA VAL A 235 -11.04 15.13 -12.97
C VAL A 235 -11.70 16.24 -13.80
N GLY A 236 -12.80 16.77 -13.30
CA GLY A 236 -13.60 17.82 -13.93
C GLY A 236 -14.55 17.33 -15.03
N ARG A 237 -14.59 16.01 -15.31
CA ARG A 237 -15.39 15.44 -16.40
C ARG A 237 -16.46 14.48 -15.86
N LYS A 238 -17.59 14.44 -16.55
CA LYS A 238 -18.59 13.37 -16.39
C LYS A 238 -17.98 12.06 -16.86
N VAL A 239 -17.94 11.06 -15.99
CA VAL A 239 -17.24 9.79 -16.27
C VAL A 239 -18.15 8.84 -17.04
N ASP A 240 -18.05 8.89 -18.36
CA ASP A 240 -18.68 7.97 -19.32
C ASP A 240 -17.68 6.94 -19.88
N ASP A 241 -18.14 6.03 -20.74
CA ASP A 241 -17.30 4.96 -21.30
C ASP A 241 -16.11 5.50 -22.09
N ARG A 242 -16.27 6.63 -22.77
CA ARG A 242 -15.18 7.28 -23.53
C ARG A 242 -14.12 7.82 -22.57
N VAL A 243 -14.54 8.48 -21.49
CA VAL A 243 -13.63 9.01 -20.47
C VAL A 243 -12.90 7.87 -19.75
N ILE A 244 -13.57 6.75 -19.49
CA ILE A 244 -12.95 5.54 -18.93
C ILE A 244 -11.89 4.97 -19.88
N GLU A 245 -12.17 4.92 -21.19
CA GLU A 245 -11.22 4.48 -22.21
C GLU A 245 -9.97 5.37 -22.26
N GLU A 246 -10.17 6.70 -22.25
CA GLU A 246 -9.09 7.68 -22.24
C GLU A 246 -8.22 7.57 -20.98
N ALA A 247 -8.83 7.43 -19.81
CA ALA A 247 -8.12 7.23 -18.55
C ALA A 247 -7.34 5.91 -18.52
N ALA A 248 -7.92 4.82 -19.05
CA ALA A 248 -7.25 3.54 -19.15
C ALA A 248 -6.03 3.59 -20.07
N ARG A 249 -6.16 4.24 -21.24
CA ARG A 249 -5.01 4.48 -22.14
C ARG A 249 -3.93 5.29 -21.44
N ALA A 250 -4.29 6.38 -20.77
CA ALA A 250 -3.35 7.19 -20.01
C ALA A 250 -2.64 6.39 -18.89
N ALA A 251 -3.32 5.47 -18.21
CA ALA A 251 -2.69 4.59 -17.21
C ALA A 251 -1.63 3.67 -17.84
N THR A 252 -1.84 3.20 -19.08
CA THR A 252 -0.81 2.43 -19.80
C THR A 252 0.42 3.27 -20.14
N GLU A 253 0.25 4.58 -20.35
CA GLU A 253 1.35 5.52 -20.57
C GLU A 253 2.08 5.91 -19.28
N ASP A 254 1.43 5.78 -18.12
CA ASP A 254 2.03 6.05 -16.82
C ASP A 254 2.83 4.86 -16.28
N CYS A 255 2.50 3.63 -16.68
CA CYS A 255 3.22 2.44 -16.25
C CYS A 255 4.61 2.28 -16.91
N ARG A 256 5.51 1.57 -16.23
CA ARG A 256 6.89 1.28 -16.65
C ARG A 256 7.24 -0.21 -16.43
N PRO A 257 6.45 -1.17 -16.94
CA PRO A 257 6.71 -2.59 -16.71
C PRO A 257 7.98 -3.06 -17.45
N THR A 258 8.63 -4.07 -16.89
CA THR A 258 9.70 -4.84 -17.51
C THR A 258 9.25 -6.28 -17.73
N ASP A 259 9.94 -6.98 -18.63
CA ASP A 259 9.76 -8.42 -18.81
C ASP A 259 10.05 -9.16 -17.50
N ASP A 260 9.19 -10.13 -17.19
CA ASP A 260 9.37 -11.06 -16.08
C ASP A 260 9.17 -12.48 -16.63
N PRO A 261 10.19 -13.35 -16.63
CA PRO A 261 10.08 -14.72 -17.16
C PRO A 261 8.94 -15.54 -16.55
N LEU A 262 8.52 -15.18 -15.34
CA LEU A 262 7.48 -15.87 -14.58
C LEU A 262 6.11 -15.20 -14.68
N ARG A 263 6.04 -13.90 -15.00
CA ARG A 263 4.80 -13.08 -14.99
C ARG A 263 4.48 -12.38 -16.31
N GLY A 264 5.22 -12.69 -17.36
CA GLY A 264 4.95 -12.24 -18.73
C GLY A 264 5.74 -11.00 -19.15
N SER A 265 5.60 -10.65 -20.43
CA SER A 265 6.30 -9.53 -21.04
C SER A 265 5.81 -8.17 -20.53
N ALA A 266 6.64 -7.15 -20.68
CA ALA A 266 6.29 -5.76 -20.42
C ALA A 266 5.06 -5.32 -21.23
N GLU A 267 4.95 -5.78 -22.48
CA GLU A 267 3.80 -5.53 -23.35
C GLU A 267 2.51 -6.10 -22.76
N TYR A 268 2.53 -7.37 -22.34
CA TYR A 268 1.38 -8.02 -21.71
C TYR A 268 0.95 -7.29 -20.43
N LYS A 269 1.91 -6.99 -19.55
CA LYS A 269 1.64 -6.24 -18.30
C LYS A 269 1.02 -4.87 -18.59
N ARG A 270 1.55 -4.12 -19.57
CA ARG A 270 1.01 -2.82 -20.00
C ARG A 270 -0.42 -2.94 -20.52
N ALA A 271 -0.71 -3.95 -21.35
CA ALA A 271 -2.06 -4.20 -21.82
C ALA A 271 -3.02 -4.51 -20.65
N MET A 272 -2.56 -5.30 -19.67
CA MET A 272 -3.35 -5.62 -18.48
C MET A 272 -3.62 -4.40 -17.58
N VAL A 273 -2.71 -3.42 -17.50
CA VAL A 273 -2.98 -2.14 -16.81
C VAL A 273 -4.21 -1.46 -17.42
N GLY A 274 -4.30 -1.38 -18.76
CA GLY A 274 -5.45 -0.79 -19.44
C GLY A 274 -6.75 -1.52 -19.10
N VAL A 275 -6.74 -2.86 -19.19
CA VAL A 275 -7.91 -3.70 -18.87
C VAL A 275 -8.35 -3.53 -17.42
N LEU A 276 -7.42 -3.62 -16.47
CA LEU A 276 -7.70 -3.52 -15.05
C LEU A 276 -8.17 -2.11 -14.66
N THR A 277 -7.61 -1.06 -15.27
CA THR A 277 -8.05 0.32 -15.03
C THR A 277 -9.51 0.52 -15.40
N LYS A 278 -9.96 0.04 -16.58
CA LYS A 278 -11.38 0.12 -16.97
C LYS A 278 -12.28 -0.62 -16.00
N ARG A 279 -11.90 -1.84 -15.60
CA ARG A 279 -12.69 -2.67 -14.69
C ARG A 279 -12.77 -2.05 -13.29
N ALA A 280 -11.66 -1.53 -12.78
CA ALA A 280 -11.57 -0.90 -11.47
C ALA A 280 -12.36 0.41 -11.44
N LEU A 281 -12.27 1.24 -12.50
CA LEU A 281 -13.09 2.45 -12.63
C LEU A 281 -14.58 2.13 -12.63
N ASN A 282 -15.03 1.18 -13.45
CA ASN A 282 -16.44 0.78 -13.47
C ASN A 282 -16.94 0.32 -12.10
N LYS A 283 -16.14 -0.48 -11.39
CA LYS A 283 -16.47 -0.94 -10.04
C LYS A 283 -16.53 0.23 -9.04
N ALA A 284 -15.52 1.10 -9.04
CA ALA A 284 -15.46 2.26 -8.16
C ALA A 284 -16.59 3.26 -8.43
N LEU A 285 -16.98 3.48 -9.70
CA LEU A 285 -18.12 4.32 -10.06
C LEU A 285 -19.46 3.72 -9.61
N ALA A 286 -19.62 2.40 -9.69
CA ALA A 286 -20.83 1.72 -9.19
C ALA A 286 -20.93 1.81 -7.66
N ASP A 287 -19.81 1.80 -6.95
CA ASP A 287 -19.75 2.04 -5.51
C ASP A 287 -20.03 3.51 -5.15
N ALA A 288 -19.41 4.45 -5.87
CA ALA A 288 -19.61 5.89 -5.72
C ALA A 288 -21.08 6.32 -5.92
N LYS A 289 -21.83 5.65 -6.80
CA LYS A 289 -23.27 5.90 -7.00
C LYS A 289 -24.12 5.37 -5.85
N ARG A 290 -23.69 4.31 -5.17
CA ARG A 290 -24.37 3.71 -4.01
C ARG A 290 -24.12 4.46 -2.70
N SER A 291 -23.00 5.18 -2.61
CA SER A 291 -22.60 5.98 -1.45
C SER A 291 -23.08 7.44 -1.49
N ARG A 292 -23.92 7.79 -2.46
CA ARG A 292 -24.61 9.08 -2.56
C ARG A 292 -25.84 9.16 -1.68
#